data_AF-A0A7W0HYM3-F1
#
_entry.id   AF-A0A7W0HYM3-F1
#
_cell.length_a   1.000
_cell.length_b   1.000
_cell.length_c   1.000
_cell.angle_alpha   90.00
_cell.angle_beta   90.00
_cell.angle_gamma   90.00
#
_symmetry.space_group_name_H-M   'P 1'
#
loop_
_entity.id
_entity.type
_entity.pdbx_description
1 polymer ?
#
loop_
_entity_poly.entity_id
_entity_poly.type
_entity_poly.pdbx_seq_one_letter_code
_entity_poly.pdbx_strand_id
1 'polypeptide(L)'
;MKPRRFRPAGLSLAGLWRAEGPARLGSREAADLNAVADLCDGAIGPSREIDTRIALAVSPHLRLLASVAPGLWANPDGSRVRAPRYSSLSAAALTLVPDSHSVEFNPRAGGQVEILGPDGRREIGWGRNRHFPLAAAAAALRARAWLASARTQDGRSNEGPIQAGAGVIATAQAGP
;
A
#
# COMPACT_ATOMS: atom_id res chain seq x y z
N MET A 1 19.91 -4.40 44.40
CA MET A 1 19.35 -3.86 43.14
C MET A 1 18.34 -4.85 42.59
N LYS A 2 17.07 -4.47 42.42
CA LYS A 2 16.04 -5.34 41.82
C LYS A 2 16.13 -5.26 40.28
N PRO A 3 16.05 -6.37 39.53
CA PRO A 3 16.08 -6.33 38.08
C PRO A 3 14.79 -5.70 37.54
N ARG A 4 14.93 -4.60 36.79
CA ARG A 4 13.85 -4.00 36.01
C ARG A 4 13.50 -4.95 34.86
N ARG A 5 12.35 -5.61 34.94
CA ARG A 5 11.78 -6.37 33.82
C ARG A 5 11.40 -5.38 32.72
N PHE A 6 12.15 -5.39 31.62
CA PHE A 6 11.78 -4.68 30.40
C PHE A 6 10.65 -5.48 29.74
N ARG A 7 9.41 -4.98 29.81
CA ARG A 7 8.32 -5.47 28.95
C ARG A 7 8.52 -4.82 27.58
N PRO A 8 8.77 -5.57 26.49
CA PRO A 8 8.62 -4.98 25.18
C PRO A 8 7.15 -4.55 25.06
N ALA A 9 6.90 -3.28 24.78
CA ALA A 9 5.58 -2.81 24.44
C ALA A 9 5.19 -3.51 23.14
N GLY A 10 4.47 -4.63 23.26
CA GLY A 10 3.76 -5.25 22.16
C GLY A 10 2.71 -4.26 21.71
N LEU A 11 3.07 -3.39 20.76
CA LEU A 11 2.10 -2.64 19.98
C LEU A 11 1.29 -3.68 19.22
N SER A 12 0.13 -4.04 19.78
CA SER A 12 -0.83 -4.85 19.04
C SER A 12 -1.26 -4.07 17.81
N LEU A 13 -1.65 -4.78 16.75
CA LEU A 13 -2.20 -4.18 15.54
C LEU A 13 -3.35 -3.21 15.86
N ALA A 14 -4.15 -3.54 16.89
CA ALA A 14 -5.25 -2.71 17.41
C ALA A 14 -4.76 -1.44 18.16
N GLY A 15 -3.58 -1.46 18.77
CA GLY A 15 -2.94 -0.30 19.39
C GLY A 15 -2.38 0.67 18.36
N LEU A 16 -1.77 0.15 17.29
CA LEU A 16 -1.36 0.94 16.11
C LEU A 16 -2.57 1.56 15.40
N TRP A 17 -3.67 0.82 15.23
CA TRP A 17 -4.93 1.32 14.67
C TRP A 17 -5.55 2.47 15.47
N ARG A 18 -5.39 2.45 16.81
CA ARG A 18 -5.86 3.54 17.68
C ARG A 18 -4.95 4.77 17.65
N ALA A 19 -3.66 4.62 17.43
CA ALA A 19 -2.70 5.73 17.36
C ALA A 19 -2.68 6.39 15.95
N GLU A 20 -2.70 5.57 14.90
CA GLU A 20 -2.79 5.98 13.50
C GLU A 20 -4.15 5.54 12.95
N GLY A 21 -5.11 6.47 12.87
CA GLY A 21 -6.44 6.15 12.33
C GLY A 21 -6.36 5.59 10.89
N PRO A 22 -7.37 4.80 10.47
CA PRO A 22 -7.35 4.05 9.21
C PRO A 22 -7.04 4.93 7.98
N ALA A 23 -7.50 6.18 8.00
CA ALA A 23 -7.24 7.12 6.91
C ALA A 23 -5.77 7.55 6.77
N ARG A 24 -5.04 7.66 7.88
CA ARG A 24 -3.61 8.00 7.87
C ARG A 24 -2.78 6.83 7.36
N LEU A 25 -3.17 5.60 7.74
CA LEU A 25 -2.54 4.38 7.27
C LEU A 25 -2.71 4.21 5.75
N GLY A 26 -3.93 4.38 5.24
CA GLY A 26 -4.18 4.29 3.79
C GLY A 26 -3.45 5.36 2.98
N SER A 27 -3.36 6.59 3.50
CA SER A 27 -2.61 7.67 2.85
C SER A 27 -1.10 7.38 2.80
N ARG A 28 -0.56 6.79 3.86
CA ARG A 28 0.85 6.41 3.94
C ARG A 28 1.17 5.22 3.02
N GLU A 29 0.30 4.22 2.98
CA GLU A 29 0.41 3.09 2.04
C GLU A 29 0.40 3.59 0.60
N ALA A 30 -0.53 4.48 0.24
CA ALA A 30 -0.57 5.08 -1.08
C ALA A 30 0.71 5.88 -1.42
N ALA A 31 1.24 6.63 -0.45
CA ALA A 31 2.50 7.37 -0.62
C ALA A 31 3.70 6.43 -0.84
N ASP A 32 3.82 5.35 -0.04
CA ASP A 32 4.88 4.35 -0.18
C ASP A 32 4.81 3.66 -1.56
N LEU A 33 3.61 3.30 -2.02
CA LEU A 33 3.40 2.70 -3.33
C LEU A 33 3.79 3.65 -4.47
N ASN A 34 3.37 4.92 -4.40
CA ASN A 34 3.72 5.93 -5.40
C ASN A 34 5.23 6.20 -5.44
N ALA A 35 5.91 6.28 -4.29
CA ALA A 35 7.35 6.47 -4.25
C ALA A 35 8.13 5.33 -4.94
N VAL A 36 7.63 4.08 -4.82
CA VAL A 36 8.23 2.95 -5.54
C VAL A 36 7.85 2.94 -7.02
N ALA A 37 6.67 3.44 -7.38
CA ALA A 37 6.32 3.63 -8.79
C ALA A 37 7.26 4.64 -9.48
N ASP A 38 7.55 5.77 -8.83
CA ASP A 38 8.48 6.78 -9.34
C ASP A 38 9.91 6.21 -9.49
N LEU A 39 10.33 5.35 -8.56
CA LEU A 39 11.59 4.60 -8.68
C LEU A 39 11.60 3.71 -9.94
N CYS A 40 10.48 3.05 -10.26
CA CYS A 40 10.38 2.18 -11.43
C CYS A 40 10.43 2.98 -12.74
N ASP A 41 9.78 4.15 -12.79
CA ASP A 41 9.84 5.04 -13.97
C ASP A 41 11.25 5.57 -14.21
N GLY A 42 11.94 6.01 -13.13
CA GLY A 42 13.30 6.53 -13.20
C GLY A 42 14.40 5.48 -13.36
N ALA A 43 14.07 4.18 -13.29
CA ALA A 43 15.04 3.11 -13.35
C ALA A 43 15.65 2.96 -14.75
N ILE A 44 16.99 2.95 -14.81
CA ILE A 44 17.74 2.72 -16.06
C ILE A 44 17.63 1.25 -16.50
N GLY A 45 17.34 0.32 -15.59
CA GLY A 45 17.17 -1.08 -15.94
C GLY A 45 16.72 -1.96 -14.76
N PRO A 46 16.50 -3.26 -15.01
CA PRO A 46 16.05 -4.19 -13.99
C PRO A 46 17.06 -4.34 -12.84
N SER A 47 16.57 -4.48 -11.61
CA SER A 47 17.42 -4.62 -10.43
C SER A 47 16.71 -5.37 -9.30
N ARG A 48 17.47 -6.23 -8.59
CA ARG A 48 16.97 -6.89 -7.38
C ARG A 48 16.66 -5.92 -6.25
N GLU A 49 17.31 -4.76 -6.23
CA GLU A 49 16.99 -3.71 -5.25
C GLU A 49 15.60 -3.11 -5.52
N ILE A 50 15.27 -2.89 -6.79
CA ILE A 50 13.92 -2.45 -7.19
C ILE A 50 12.89 -3.53 -6.83
N ASP A 51 13.17 -4.80 -7.16
CA ASP A 51 12.29 -5.92 -6.78
C ASP A 51 12.03 -5.98 -5.26
N THR A 52 13.05 -5.67 -4.46
CA THR A 52 12.97 -5.62 -2.99
C THR A 52 12.01 -4.52 -2.54
N ARG A 53 12.15 -3.32 -3.10
CA ARG A 53 11.34 -2.16 -2.75
C ARG A 53 9.89 -2.35 -3.18
N ILE A 54 9.66 -2.94 -4.35
CA ILE A 54 8.32 -3.35 -4.80
C ILE A 54 7.71 -4.36 -3.82
N ALA A 55 8.43 -5.44 -3.51
CA ALA A 55 7.94 -6.47 -2.60
C ALA A 55 7.61 -5.92 -1.21
N LEU A 56 8.43 -5.03 -0.65
CA LEU A 56 8.17 -4.40 0.65
C LEU A 56 6.98 -3.43 0.62
N ALA A 57 6.75 -2.78 -0.51
CA ALA A 57 5.59 -1.90 -0.68
C ALA A 57 4.28 -2.70 -0.76
N VAL A 58 4.25 -3.78 -1.54
CA VAL A 58 3.02 -4.61 -1.70
C VAL A 58 2.84 -5.66 -0.60
N SER A 59 3.89 -5.95 0.16
CA SER A 59 3.88 -6.91 1.26
C SER A 59 4.70 -6.38 2.45
N PRO A 60 4.16 -5.40 3.20
CA PRO A 60 4.85 -4.77 4.35
C PRO A 60 5.35 -5.74 5.41
N HIS A 61 4.69 -6.88 5.58
CA HIS A 61 5.06 -7.91 6.57
C HIS A 61 6.44 -8.51 6.34
N LEU A 62 7.00 -8.43 5.12
CA LEU A 62 8.37 -8.86 4.83
C LEU A 62 9.42 -8.06 5.63
N ARG A 63 9.07 -6.86 6.13
CA ARG A 63 9.93 -6.08 7.04
C ARG A 63 10.17 -6.76 8.40
N LEU A 64 9.33 -7.73 8.76
CA LEU A 64 9.46 -8.50 10.00
C LEU A 64 10.44 -9.68 9.86
N LEU A 65 10.87 -10.00 8.63
CA LEU A 65 11.76 -11.11 8.35
C LEU A 65 13.22 -10.65 8.27
N ALA A 66 14.15 -11.55 8.56
CA ALA A 66 15.57 -11.26 8.43
C ALA A 66 15.95 -11.09 6.96
N SER A 67 16.48 -9.92 6.59
CA SER A 67 17.00 -9.69 5.23
C SER A 67 18.32 -10.44 5.06
N VAL A 68 18.40 -11.28 4.03
CA VAL A 68 19.59 -12.08 3.70
C VAL A 68 20.35 -11.48 2.53
N ALA A 69 19.62 -11.01 1.52
CA ALA A 69 20.12 -10.35 0.32
C ALA A 69 18.98 -9.55 -0.32
N PRO A 70 19.25 -8.70 -1.34
CA PRO A 70 18.19 -8.01 -2.07
C PRO A 70 17.11 -8.98 -2.60
N GLY A 71 15.90 -8.83 -2.06
CA GLY A 71 14.72 -9.58 -2.42
C GLY A 71 14.76 -11.02 -1.90
N LEU A 72 15.49 -11.28 -0.82
CA LEU A 72 15.54 -12.57 -0.13
C LEU A 72 15.47 -12.37 1.38
N TRP A 73 14.48 -12.99 1.99
CA TRP A 73 14.25 -12.97 3.44
C TRP A 73 14.25 -14.38 4.00
N ALA A 74 14.59 -14.50 5.29
CA ALA A 74 14.53 -15.73 6.04
C ALA A 74 13.51 -15.64 7.18
N ASN A 75 12.72 -16.69 7.34
CA ASN A 75 11.84 -16.92 8.47
C ASN A 75 12.64 -17.43 9.68
N PRO A 76 12.09 -17.35 10.91
CA PRO A 76 12.73 -17.87 12.11
C PRO A 76 13.00 -19.39 12.08
N ASP A 77 12.20 -20.15 11.30
CA ASP A 77 12.38 -21.59 11.09
C ASP A 77 13.47 -21.94 10.06
N GLY A 78 14.13 -20.93 9.48
CA GLY A 78 15.16 -21.09 8.45
C GLY A 78 14.64 -21.19 7.01
N SER A 79 13.33 -21.27 6.80
CA SER A 79 12.74 -21.21 5.46
C SER A 79 12.94 -19.82 4.84
N ARG A 80 12.91 -19.73 3.50
CA ARG A 80 13.23 -18.50 2.76
C ARG A 80 12.11 -18.06 1.85
N VAL A 81 11.90 -16.76 1.78
CA VAL A 81 10.95 -16.11 0.86
C VAL A 81 11.74 -15.20 -0.09
N ARG A 82 11.44 -15.28 -1.39
CA ARG A 82 12.11 -14.49 -2.41
C ARG A 82 11.12 -13.58 -3.12
N ALA A 83 11.50 -12.31 -3.30
CA ALA A 83 10.74 -11.38 -4.13
C ALA A 83 10.71 -11.89 -5.58
N PRO A 84 9.52 -11.91 -6.22
CA PRO A 84 9.42 -12.05 -7.66
C PRO A 84 10.32 -11.05 -8.40
N ARG A 85 10.70 -11.39 -9.63
CA ARG A 85 11.53 -10.52 -10.48
C ARG A 85 10.69 -9.45 -11.18
N TYR A 86 10.03 -8.60 -10.40
CA TYR A 86 9.10 -7.58 -10.89
C TYR A 86 9.72 -6.65 -11.94
N SER A 87 10.97 -6.24 -11.75
CA SER A 87 11.66 -5.32 -12.66
C SER A 87 12.17 -5.98 -13.95
N SER A 88 12.24 -7.31 -14.02
CA SER A 88 12.85 -8.01 -15.16
C SER A 88 11.94 -9.00 -15.88
N LEU A 89 10.85 -9.45 -15.26
CA LEU A 89 9.92 -10.43 -15.86
C LEU A 89 8.52 -9.83 -15.96
N SER A 90 7.99 -9.75 -17.19
CA SER A 90 6.64 -9.24 -17.45
C SER A 90 5.58 -9.98 -16.66
N ALA A 91 5.66 -11.31 -16.61
CA ALA A 91 4.71 -12.13 -15.85
C ALA A 91 4.71 -11.78 -14.35
N ALA A 92 5.87 -11.48 -13.77
CA ALA A 92 5.97 -11.07 -12.37
C ALA A 92 5.41 -9.65 -12.16
N ALA A 93 5.75 -8.71 -13.03
CA ALA A 93 5.20 -7.34 -12.95
C ALA A 93 3.67 -7.34 -13.04
N LEU A 94 3.11 -8.16 -13.92
CA LEU A 94 1.67 -8.25 -14.13
C LEU A 94 0.92 -8.85 -12.92
N THR A 95 1.56 -9.60 -12.03
CA THR A 95 0.90 -10.04 -10.78
C THR A 95 0.63 -8.88 -9.82
N LEU A 96 1.20 -7.70 -10.07
CA LEU A 96 0.92 -6.49 -9.29
C LEU A 96 -0.40 -5.84 -9.71
N VAL A 97 -0.90 -6.12 -10.92
CA VAL A 97 -2.14 -5.55 -11.42
C VAL A 97 -3.30 -5.98 -10.50
N PRO A 98 -4.15 -5.06 -10.03
CA PRO A 98 -5.29 -5.44 -9.21
C PRO A 98 -6.26 -6.35 -9.99
N ASP A 99 -6.91 -7.27 -9.29
CA ASP A 99 -7.85 -8.21 -9.92
C ASP A 99 -8.95 -7.46 -10.69
N SER A 100 -9.40 -8.05 -11.79
CA SER A 100 -10.42 -7.49 -12.69
C SER A 100 -10.05 -6.19 -13.41
N HIS A 101 -8.80 -5.73 -13.33
CA HIS A 101 -8.33 -4.55 -14.08
C HIS A 101 -7.62 -4.97 -15.37
N SER A 102 -7.71 -4.14 -16.40
CA SER A 102 -7.02 -4.38 -17.68
C SER A 102 -5.75 -3.54 -17.78
N VAL A 103 -4.83 -4.00 -18.64
CA VAL A 103 -3.55 -3.35 -18.92
C VAL A 103 -3.52 -2.94 -20.37
N GLU A 104 -3.24 -1.68 -20.64
CA GLU A 104 -2.96 -1.18 -21.97
C GLU A 104 -1.49 -0.79 -22.10
N PHE A 105 -0.86 -1.17 -23.21
CA PHE A 105 0.53 -0.85 -23.50
C PHE A 105 0.63 -0.05 -24.79
N ASN A 106 1.18 1.15 -24.68
CA ASN A 106 1.41 2.03 -25.82
C ASN A 106 2.92 2.15 -26.11
N PRO A 107 3.45 1.33 -27.04
CA PRO A 107 4.87 1.40 -27.40
C PRO A 107 5.25 2.71 -28.07
N ARG A 108 4.30 3.39 -28.73
CA ARG A 108 4.54 4.67 -29.42
C ARG A 108 4.63 5.86 -28.46
N ALA A 109 4.06 5.73 -27.26
CA ALA A 109 4.16 6.72 -26.18
C ALA A 109 5.40 6.48 -25.28
N GLY A 110 6.52 6.00 -25.85
CA GLY A 110 7.75 5.79 -25.10
C GLY A 110 7.68 4.67 -24.06
N GLY A 111 6.94 3.60 -24.38
CA GLY A 111 6.76 2.43 -23.50
C GLY A 111 5.80 2.68 -22.34
N GLN A 112 4.78 3.51 -22.54
CA GLN A 112 3.76 3.80 -21.53
C GLN A 112 2.85 2.58 -21.31
N VAL A 113 2.55 2.31 -20.04
CA VAL A 113 1.59 1.29 -19.60
C VAL A 113 0.51 1.99 -18.78
N GLU A 114 -0.74 1.64 -19.01
CA GLU A 114 -1.91 2.13 -18.28
C GLU A 114 -2.68 0.95 -17.66
N ILE A 115 -3.22 1.17 -16.46
CA ILE A 115 -4.14 0.27 -15.78
C ILE A 115 -5.51 0.92 -15.79
N LEU A 116 -6.46 0.24 -16.43
CA LEU A 116 -7.84 0.68 -16.48
C LEU A 116 -8.64 0.01 -15.36
N GLY A 117 -9.63 0.72 -14.83
CA GLY A 117 -10.62 0.21 -13.89
C GLY A 117 -11.37 -1.01 -14.45
N PRO A 118 -12.17 -1.71 -13.63
CA PRO A 118 -12.82 -2.95 -14.04
C PRO A 118 -13.80 -2.83 -15.23
N ASP A 119 -14.28 -1.62 -15.49
CA ASP A 119 -15.13 -1.31 -16.64
C ASP A 119 -14.34 -0.98 -17.92
N GLY A 120 -13.01 -0.90 -17.82
CA GLY A 120 -12.11 -0.54 -18.92
C GLY A 120 -12.23 0.92 -19.36
N ARG A 121 -12.89 1.79 -18.58
CA ARG A 121 -13.18 3.18 -19.03
C ARG A 121 -12.30 4.22 -18.40
N ARG A 122 -11.81 3.95 -17.19
CA ARG A 122 -11.07 4.91 -16.39
C ARG A 122 -9.65 4.42 -16.15
N GLU A 123 -8.66 5.19 -16.57
CA GLU A 123 -7.30 5.03 -16.10
C GLU A 123 -7.23 5.31 -14.59
N ILE A 124 -6.67 4.36 -13.84
CA ILE A 124 -6.43 4.50 -12.40
C ILE A 124 -4.95 4.40 -12.03
N GLY A 125 -4.08 4.13 -13.01
CA GLY A 125 -2.65 4.10 -12.85
C GLY A 125 -1.94 4.10 -14.20
N TRP A 126 -0.79 4.73 -14.27
CA TRP A 126 0.05 4.76 -15.46
C TRP A 126 1.51 4.64 -15.06
N GLY A 127 2.36 4.22 -16.00
CA GLY A 127 3.80 4.08 -15.82
C GLY A 127 4.53 4.20 -17.14
N ARG A 128 5.78 4.64 -17.10
CA ARG A 128 6.59 4.84 -18.31
C ARG A 128 8.03 4.43 -18.07
N ASN A 129 8.46 3.41 -18.81
CA ASN A 129 9.85 2.99 -18.85
C ASN A 129 10.13 2.26 -20.18
N ARG A 130 11.36 2.37 -20.69
CA ARG A 130 11.79 1.62 -21.88
C ARG A 130 11.72 0.09 -21.68
N HIS A 131 11.78 -0.37 -20.43
CA HIS A 131 11.62 -1.76 -20.04
C HIS A 131 10.17 -1.99 -19.60
N PHE A 132 9.42 -2.78 -20.38
CA PHE A 132 8.02 -3.08 -20.11
C PHE A 132 7.74 -3.51 -18.65
N PRO A 133 8.50 -4.42 -18.01
CA PRO A 133 8.20 -4.83 -16.64
C PRO A 133 8.27 -3.69 -15.62
N LEU A 134 9.17 -2.73 -15.82
CA LEU A 134 9.27 -1.54 -14.97
C LEU A 134 8.09 -0.58 -15.17
N ALA A 135 7.69 -0.35 -16.43
CA ALA A 135 6.52 0.45 -16.74
C ALA A 135 5.23 -0.17 -16.17
N ALA A 136 5.07 -1.48 -16.33
CA ALA A 136 3.93 -2.23 -15.80
C ALA A 136 3.90 -2.23 -14.26
N ALA A 137 5.05 -2.40 -13.61
CA ALA A 137 5.14 -2.31 -12.16
C ALA A 137 4.77 -0.91 -11.65
N ALA A 138 5.25 0.16 -12.29
CA ALA A 138 4.90 1.53 -11.94
C ALA A 138 3.38 1.77 -12.05
N ALA A 139 2.79 1.40 -13.19
CA ALA A 139 1.35 1.56 -13.44
C ALA A 139 0.50 0.79 -12.41
N ALA A 140 0.86 -0.47 -12.11
CA ALA A 140 0.17 -1.30 -11.14
C ALA A 140 0.30 -0.77 -9.70
N LEU A 141 1.46 -0.24 -9.31
CA LEU A 141 1.67 0.36 -7.99
C LEU A 141 0.83 1.63 -7.82
N ARG A 142 0.74 2.49 -8.84
CA ARG A 142 -0.13 3.67 -8.81
C ARG A 142 -1.61 3.29 -8.74
N ALA A 143 -2.03 2.27 -9.48
CA ALA A 143 -3.40 1.73 -9.40
C ALA A 143 -3.73 1.24 -7.97
N ARG A 144 -2.80 0.52 -7.33
CA ARG A 144 -2.96 0.10 -5.92
C ARG A 144 -3.01 1.28 -4.95
N ALA A 145 -2.18 2.31 -5.17
CA ALA A 145 -2.18 3.52 -4.36
C ALA A 145 -3.51 4.27 -4.46
N TRP A 146 -4.08 4.33 -5.67
CA TRP A 146 -5.41 4.89 -5.93
C TRP A 146 -6.49 4.12 -5.14
N LEU A 147 -6.48 2.78 -5.22
CA LEU A 147 -7.41 1.91 -4.47
C LEU A 147 -7.25 2.02 -2.95
N ALA A 148 -6.03 2.16 -2.43
CA ALA A 148 -5.79 2.40 -1.00
C ALA A 148 -6.37 3.74 -0.53
N SER A 149 -6.27 4.77 -1.36
CA SER A 149 -6.83 6.10 -1.11
C SER A 149 -8.36 6.11 -1.19
N ALA A 150 -8.94 5.41 -2.17
CA ALA A 150 -10.39 5.30 -2.34
C ALA A 150 -11.07 4.59 -1.15
N ARG A 151 -10.52 3.45 -0.69
CA ARG A 151 -11.01 2.72 0.49
C ARG A 151 -11.06 3.59 1.76
N THR A 152 -10.13 4.52 1.87
CA THR A 152 -10.04 5.48 2.98
C THR A 152 -11.16 6.53 2.93
N GLN A 153 -11.55 6.98 1.74
CA GLN A 153 -12.60 7.99 1.54
C GLN A 153 -14.00 7.42 1.78
N ASP A 154 -14.26 6.18 1.33
CA ASP A 154 -15.53 5.49 1.58
C ASP A 154 -15.77 5.27 3.08
N GLY A 155 -14.71 4.96 3.84
CA GLY A 155 -14.78 4.82 5.31
C GLY A 155 -15.15 6.11 6.05
N ARG A 156 -14.81 7.30 5.50
CA ARG A 156 -15.24 8.59 6.08
C ARG A 156 -16.71 8.91 5.81
N SER A 157 -17.27 8.38 4.72
CA SER A 157 -18.66 8.64 4.31
C SER A 157 -19.68 7.85 5.15
N ASN A 158 -19.22 6.79 5.83
CA ASN A 158 -20.06 5.94 6.70
C ASN A 158 -20.03 6.34 8.19
N GLU A 159 -19.20 7.30 8.59
CA GLU A 159 -19.26 7.90 9.93
C GLU A 159 -20.26 9.07 9.92
N GLY A 160 -21.55 8.74 9.86
CA GLY A 160 -22.62 9.70 10.20
C GLY A 160 -22.46 10.20 11.64
N PRO A 161 -22.97 11.41 11.98
CA PRO A 161 -22.77 11.97 13.30
C PRO A 161 -23.37 11.04 14.34
N ILE A 162 -22.53 10.50 15.22
CA ILE A 162 -22.97 9.89 16.47
C ILE A 162 -23.65 11.01 17.24
N GLN A 163 -24.98 11.08 17.17
CA GLN A 163 -25.79 11.95 18.02
C GLN A 163 -25.51 11.53 19.46
N ALA A 164 -24.68 12.33 20.15
CA ALA A 164 -24.58 12.31 21.59
C ALA A 164 -25.97 12.67 22.14
N GLY A 165 -26.69 11.66 22.61
CA GLY A 165 -27.86 11.85 23.45
C GLY A 165 -27.44 12.56 24.74
N ALA A 166 -27.59 13.89 24.77
CA ALA A 166 -27.85 14.61 26.00
C ALA A 166 -29.35 14.44 26.27
N GLY A 167 -29.78 13.65 27.26
CA GLY A 167 -29.45 13.90 28.65
C GLY A 167 -30.49 14.87 29.19
N VAL A 168 -31.66 14.32 29.55
CA VAL A 168 -32.74 15.02 30.25
C VAL A 168 -32.17 15.64 31.52
N ILE A 169 -32.24 16.97 31.64
CA ILE A 169 -32.19 17.64 32.94
C ILE A 169 -33.38 18.60 32.99
N ALA A 170 -34.38 18.18 33.76
CA ALA A 170 -35.45 19.04 34.24
C ALA A 170 -34.86 20.02 35.26
N THR A 171 -35.10 21.31 35.07
CA THR A 171 -34.96 22.32 36.12
C THR A 171 -36.22 23.15 36.17
N ALA A 172 -36.99 22.93 37.23
CA ALA A 172 -38.08 23.78 37.66
C ALA A 172 -37.54 25.14 38.11
N GLN A 173 -38.21 26.24 37.74
CA GLN A 173 -38.24 27.45 38.55
C GLN A 173 -39.62 28.09 38.50
N ALA A 174 -40.01 28.58 39.68
CA ALA A 174 -41.31 29.03 40.12
C ALA A 174 -41.54 30.52 39.84
N GLY A 175 -42.83 30.88 39.68
CA GLY A 175 -43.49 32.08 40.19
C GLY A 175 -43.01 33.44 39.66
N PRO A 176 -43.90 34.44 39.60
CA PRO A 176 -44.77 34.83 40.72
C PRO A 176 -46.22 34.38 40.64
#